data_AF-H8FP26-F1
#
_entry.id   AF-H8FP26-F1
#
_cell.length_a   1.000
_cell.length_b   1.000
_cell.length_c   1.000
_cell.angle_alpha   90.00
_cell.angle_beta   90.00
_cell.angle_gamma   90.00
#
_symmetry.space_group_name_H-M   'P 1'
#
loop_
_entity.id
_entity.type
_entity.pdbx_description
1 polymer ?
#
loop_
_entity_poly.entity_id
_entity_poly.type
_entity_poly.pdbx_seq_one_letter_code
_entity_poly.pdbx_strand_id
1 'polypeptide(L)' 'MNPIPLDTTVIVSVPGEYSGPAVVRNVTRRISGSIIAYRVETSDGDSIVVWPEEIVTSPSVVSLRHPVSSFQPEDLPPCA' A
#
# COMPACT_ATOMS: atom_id res chain seq x y z
N MET A 1 4.59 -2.76 -14.04
CA MET A 1 4.34 -2.86 -12.59
C MET A 1 3.17 -1.94 -12.27
N ASN A 2 2.09 -2.46 -11.69
CA ASN A 2 0.97 -1.62 -11.30
C ASN A 2 1.39 -0.75 -10.09
N PRO A 3 0.98 0.52 -10.04
CA PRO A 3 1.34 1.39 -8.93
C PRO A 3 0.68 0.93 -7.63
N ILE A 4 1.48 0.85 -6.56
CA ILE A 4 1.00 0.66 -5.20
C ILE A 4 0.09 1.85 -4.86
N PRO A 5 -1.12 1.60 -4.31
CA PRO A 5 -2.03 2.66 -3.97
C PRO A 5 -1.45 3.56 -2.88
N LEU A 6 -1.85 4.84 -2.89
CA LEU A 6 -1.62 5.71 -1.73
C LEU A 6 -2.31 5.13 -0.49
N ASP A 7 -1.77 5.47 0.67
CA ASP A 7 -2.19 5.01 1.99
C ASP A 7 -2.03 3.51 2.23
N THR A 8 -1.20 2.85 1.43
CA THR A 8 -0.92 1.41 1.57
C THR A 8 0.34 1.20 2.41
N THR A 9 0.25 0.35 3.42
CA THR A 9 1.41 -0.09 4.21
C THR A 9 2.26 -1.07 3.41
N VAL A 10 3.54 -0.75 3.30
CA VAL A 10 4.59 -1.46 2.59
C VAL A 10 5.78 -1.71 3.53
N ILE A 11 6.34 -2.92 3.55
CA ILE A 11 7.71 -3.18 3.96
C ILE A 11 8.68 -2.66 2.90
N VAL A 12 9.60 -1.80 3.32
CA VAL A 12 10.70 -1.29 2.50
C VAL A 12 12.03 -1.74 3.11
N SER A 13 13.05 -1.90 2.26
CA SER A 13 14.40 -2.24 2.65
C SER A 13 15.37 -1.38 1.85
N VAL A 14 15.71 -0.23 2.42
CA VAL A 14 16.72 0.70 1.91
C VAL A 14 18.08 0.29 2.51
N PRO A 15 19.04 -0.16 1.69
CA PRO A 15 20.30 -0.69 2.18
C PRO A 15 21.10 0.37 2.94
N GLY A 16 21.32 0.14 4.24
CA GLY A 16 22.11 1.05 5.10
C GLY A 16 21.36 2.25 5.67
N GLU A 17 20.08 2.44 5.33
CA GLU A 17 19.24 3.51 5.91
C GLU A 17 18.11 2.96 6.77
N TYR A 18 17.20 2.17 6.19
CA TYR A 18 15.95 1.79 6.86
C TYR A 18 15.41 0.46 6.33
N SER A 19 15.01 -0.42 7.23
CA SER A 19 14.30 -1.65 6.89
C SER A 19 13.12 -1.83 7.83
N GLY A 20 11.91 -1.77 7.29
CA GLY A 20 10.71 -1.84 8.11
C GLY A 20 9.44 -1.44 7.38
N PRO A 21 8.31 -1.42 8.11
CA PRO A 21 7.03 -0.95 7.57
C PRO A 21 7.06 0.56 7.33
N ALA A 22 6.43 0.98 6.23
CA ALA A 22 6.24 2.37 5.84
C ALA A 22 4.92 2.49 5.07
N VAL A 23 4.35 3.68 4.94
CA VAL A 23 3.07 3.88 4.25
C VAL A 23 3.27 4.74 3.02
N VAL A 24 2.77 4.30 1.86
CA VAL A 24 2.90 5.05 0.61
C VAL A 24 2.10 6.36 0.69
N ARG A 25 2.80 7.49 0.63
CA ARG A 25 2.19 8.84 0.61
C ARG A 25 2.19 9.46 -0.77
N ASN A 26 3.16 9.12 -1.62
CA ASN A 26 3.22 9.65 -2.99
C ASN A 26 3.90 8.67 -3.96
N VAL A 27 3.60 8.80 -5.25
CA VAL A 27 4.21 8.02 -6.34
C VAL A 27 4.69 8.99 -7.42
N THR A 28 6.00 8.99 -7.67
CA THR A 28 6.60 9.77 -8.75
C THR A 28 6.62 8.94 -10.03
N ARG A 29 6.10 9.50 -11.13
CA ARG A 29 5.99 8.81 -12.43
C ARG A 29 6.64 9.63 -13.54
N ARG A 30 7.19 8.96 -14.55
CA ARG A 30 7.56 9.57 -15.83
C ARG A 30 6.30 9.96 -16.61
N ILE A 31 6.47 10.87 -17.57
CA ILE A 31 5.41 11.23 -18.53
C ILE A 31 4.90 9.98 -19.27
N SER A 32 5.77 9.01 -19.53
CA SER A 32 5.43 7.70 -20.13
C SER A 32 4.61 6.76 -19.22
N GLY A 33 4.34 7.15 -17.97
CA GLY A 33 3.58 6.36 -16.99
C GLY A 33 4.41 5.40 -16.12
N SER A 34 5.71 5.23 -16.41
CA SER A 34 6.60 4.39 -15.59
C SER A 34 6.86 5.00 -14.22
N ILE A 35 6.81 4.17 -13.18
CA ILE A 35 7.05 4.59 -11.80
C ILE A 35 8.56 4.78 -11.60
N ILE A 36 8.94 5.94 -11.07
CA ILE A 36 10.33 6.31 -10.79
C ILE A 36 10.66 5.98 -9.33
N ALA A 37 9.83 6.47 -8.41
CA ALA A 37 10.06 6.34 -6.98
C ALA A 37 8.75 6.46 -6.21
N TYR A 38 8.77 6.04 -4.96
CA TYR A 38 7.70 6.18 -3.99
C TYR A 38 8.19 7.06 -2.84
N ARG A 39 7.34 7.95 -2.36
CA ARG A 39 7.54 8.58 -1.05
C ARG A 39 6.74 7.77 -0.05
N VAL A 40 7.43 7.24 0.95
CA VAL A 40 6.84 6.46 2.03
C VAL A 40 7.09 7.14 3.37
N GLU A 41 6.16 6.99 4.30
CA GLU A 41 6.26 7.49 5.66
C GLU A 41 6.54 6.31 6.60
N THR A 42 7.63 6.36 7.35
CA THR A 42 8.00 5.32 8.32
C THR A 42 7.12 5.40 9.56
N SER A 43 7.18 4.38 10.42
CA SER A 43 6.46 4.40 11.70
C SER A 43 6.92 5.50 12.66
N ASP A 44 8.11 6.07 12.45
CA ASP A 44 8.64 7.20 13.22
C ASP A 44 8.09 8.55 12.73
N GLY A 45 7.38 8.56 11.59
CA GLY A 45 6.87 9.77 10.94
C GLY A 45 7.83 10.38 9.93
N ASP A 46 9.00 9.76 9.70
CA ASP A 46 9.95 10.20 8.69
C ASP A 46 9.44 9.89 7.28
N SER A 47 9.63 10.85 6.37
CA SER A 47 9.33 10.66 4.96
C SER A 47 10.60 10.34 4.17
N ILE A 48 10.69 9.11 3.65
CA ILE A 48 11.80 8.65 2.82
C ILE A 48 11.35 8.42 1.37
N VAL A 49 12.27 8.58 0.43
CA VAL A 49 12.04 8.29 -0.99
C VAL A 49 12.72 6.97 -1.30
N VAL A 50 11.94 6.02 -1.81
CA VAL A 50 12.41 4.66 -2.13
C VAL A 50 12.12 4.31 -3.58
N TRP A 51 13.02 3.54 -4.18
CA TRP A 51 12.86 2.99 -5.51
C TRP A 51 11.89 1.80 -5.49
N PRO A 52 11.21 1.49 -6.61
CA PRO A 52 10.30 0.34 -6.69
C PRO A 52 10.96 -0.99 -6.29
N GLU A 53 12.25 -1.14 -6.52
CA GLU A 53 13.06 -2.31 -6.16
C GLU A 53 13.36 -2.45 -4.67
N GLU A 54 13.27 -1.35 -3.91
CA GLU A 54 13.50 -1.33 -2.46
C GLU A 54 12.23 -1.66 -1.67
N ILE A 55 11.07 -1.72 -2.34
CA ILE A 55 9.82 -2.13 -1.73
C ILE A 55 9.73 -3.64 -1.73
N VAL A 56 9.80 -4.22 -0.53
CA VAL A 56 9.82 -5.67 -0.30
C VAL A 56 8.41 -6.26 -0.17
N THR A 57 7.35 -5.42 -0.18
CA THR A 57 6.03 -5.86 0.30
C THR A 57 5.17 -6.66 -0.66
N SER A 58 4.38 -7.47 0.03
CA SER A 58 3.62 -8.64 -0.37
C SER A 58 2.38 -8.35 -1.23
N PRO A 59 2.08 -9.17 -2.26
CA PRO A 59 0.87 -9.05 -3.09
C PRO A 59 -0.45 -9.15 -2.31
N SER A 60 -0.43 -9.53 -1.03
CA SER A 60 -1.62 -9.80 -0.21
C SER A 60 -2.38 -8.56 0.31
N VAL A 61 -1.81 -7.36 0.27
CA VAL A 61 -2.51 -6.13 0.74
C VAL A 61 -3.31 -5.44 -0.39
N VAL A 62 -3.18 -5.91 -1.64
CA VAL A 62 -4.08 -5.50 -2.74
C VAL A 62 -5.48 -6.14 -2.60
N SER A 63 -5.61 -7.27 -1.88
CA SER A 63 -6.89 -7.97 -1.69
C SER A 63 -7.76 -7.46 -0.53
N LEU A 64 -7.28 -6.52 0.29
CA LEU A 64 -8.10 -5.89 1.34
C LEU A 64 -8.89 -4.66 0.84
N ARG A 65 -8.79 -4.33 -0.45
CA ARG A 65 -9.77 -3.47 -1.14
C ARG A 65 -10.92 -4.29 -1.71
N HIS A 66 -11.50 -5.17 -0.91
CA HIS A 66 -12.95 -5.30 -1.00
C HIS A 66 -13.49 -4.10 -0.20
N PRO A 67 -14.28 -3.18 -0.79
CA PRO A 67 -15.17 -2.42 0.07
C PRO A 67 -15.92 -3.47 0.90
N VAL A 68 -15.97 -3.28 2.21
CA VAL A 68 -16.91 -3.99 3.06
C VAL A 68 -18.27 -3.71 2.43
N SER A 69 -18.73 -4.62 1.58
CA SER A 69 -20.05 -4.57 0.99
C SER A 69 -20.98 -4.63 2.18
N SER A 70 -21.80 -3.58 2.29
CA SER A 70 -22.82 -3.38 3.32
C SER A 70 -23.24 -4.68 3.97
N PHE A 71 -22.97 -4.82 5.27
CA PHE A 71 -23.83 -5.64 6.10
C PHE A 71 -25.22 -4.99 6.03
N GLN A 72 -26.06 -5.41 5.08
CA GLN A 72 -27.50 -5.26 5.18
C GLN A 72 -27.97 -6.37 6.13
N PRO A 73 -28.48 -6.05 7.33
CA PRO A 73 -29.13 -7.02 8.20
C PRO A 73 -30.54 -7.34 7.66
N GLU A 74 -30.63 -7.92 6.46
CA GLU A 74 -31.89 -8.31 5.82
C GLU A 74 -31.73 -9.66 5.12
N ASP A 75 -31.35 -10.71 5.85
CA ASP A 75 -31.68 -12.10 5.46
C ASP A 75 -31.59 -13.02 6.69
N LEU A 76 -32.50 -12.82 7.65
CA LEU A 76 -32.86 -13.88 8.57
C LEU A 76 -34.17 -14.48 8.03
N PRO A 77 -34.20 -15.74 7.54
CA PRO A 77 -35.46 -16.38 7.25
C PRO A 77 -36.26 -16.46 8.56
N PRO A 78 -37.59 -16.21 8.56
CA PRO A 78 -38.39 -16.52 9.73
C PRO A 78 -38.23 -18.01 10.01
N CYS A 79 -37.74 -18.37 11.20
CA CYS A 79 -37.80 -19.75 11.66
C CYS A 79 -39.27 -20.18 11.61
N ALA A 80 -39.57 -21.13 10.73
CA ALA A 80 -40.84 -21.85 10.68
C ALA A 80 -40.93 -22.84 11.85
#